data_AF-A0A0N5B540-F1
#
_entry.id   AF-A0A0N5B540-F1
#
_cell.length_a   1.000
_cell.length_b   1.000
_cell.length_c   1.000
_cell.angle_alpha   90.00
_cell.angle_beta   90.00
_cell.angle_gamma   90.00
#
_symmetry.space_group_name_H-M   'P 1'
#
loop_
_entity.id
_entity.type
_entity.pdbx_description
1 polymer ?
#
loop_
_entity_poly.entity_id
_entity_poly.type
_entity_poly.pdbx_seq_one_letter_code
_entity_poly.pdbx_strand_id
1 'polypeptide(L)'
;MIFHYFAVFLVGILAVPSNAALSVTVEELINAIGAPKCMQKCVNSFVLNLYDSMTNSSVQSATRVMCNEYYNFIECAKRDRLVCPYEVVYNYTFEGLNSFCSEKETPHSQCLDSKLSLVAKTCDNKCHLTRQIDDIFQRRTIKIMAKHSGNPQVFVENLTEFCQSLSCFIPCFKRNLEHECDKDGHRFLVHAVKPFYSLVRAMKKHPKIKPLIEKKVPKTCHFLFNKAVLDYYTSY
;
A
#
# COMPACT_ATOMS: atom_id res chain seq x y z
N MET A 1 6.01 -0.87 -14.22
CA MET A 1 5.77 -2.18 -13.59
C MET A 1 5.96 -2.18 -12.07
N ILE A 2 6.79 -1.29 -11.48
CA ILE A 2 6.99 -1.21 -10.01
C ILE A 2 5.85 -0.41 -9.31
N PHE A 3 5.03 0.31 -10.07
CA PHE A 3 4.10 1.32 -9.54
C PHE A 3 2.69 0.84 -9.20
N HIS A 4 2.31 -0.38 -9.56
CA HIS A 4 0.90 -0.80 -9.49
C HIS A 4 0.45 -1.14 -8.05
N TYR A 5 1.37 -1.13 -7.08
CA TYR A 5 1.20 -1.91 -5.85
C TYR A 5 1.57 -1.14 -4.58
N PHE A 6 2.21 0.01 -4.78
CA PHE A 6 2.21 1.11 -3.84
C PHE A 6 0.76 1.45 -3.44
N ALA A 7 -0.17 1.41 -4.40
CA ALA A 7 -1.60 1.61 -4.19
C ALA A 7 -2.28 0.50 -3.36
N VAL A 8 -1.91 -0.78 -3.49
CA VAL A 8 -2.53 -1.87 -2.72
C VAL A 8 -2.06 -1.87 -1.27
N PHE A 9 -0.77 -1.64 -1.03
CA PHE A 9 -0.24 -1.48 0.34
C PHE A 9 -0.81 -0.24 1.02
N LEU A 10 -0.96 0.86 0.27
CA LEU A 10 -1.65 2.05 0.76
C LEU A 10 -3.13 1.80 1.01
N VAL A 11 -3.88 1.21 0.09
CA VAL A 11 -5.30 0.91 0.29
C VAL A 11 -5.49 -0.03 1.49
N GLY A 12 -4.57 -0.98 1.71
CA GLY A 12 -4.53 -1.81 2.92
C GLY A 12 -4.35 -0.97 4.20
N ILE A 13 -3.31 -0.12 4.25
CA ILE A 13 -3.09 0.81 5.38
C ILE A 13 -4.29 1.77 5.57
N LEU A 14 -5.00 2.09 4.48
CA LEU A 14 -6.13 3.01 4.43
C LEU A 14 -7.50 2.36 4.58
N ALA A 15 -7.57 1.05 4.85
CA ALA A 15 -8.79 0.38 5.28
C ALA A 15 -8.94 0.38 6.83
N VAL A 16 -7.86 0.64 7.57
CA VAL A 16 -7.84 0.87 9.03
C VAL A 16 -8.57 2.14 9.51
N PRO A 17 -8.61 3.27 8.76
CA PRO A 17 -9.19 4.54 9.24
C PRO A 17 -10.72 4.60 9.25
N SER A 18 -11.44 3.69 8.58
CA SER A 18 -12.83 3.99 8.21
C SER A 18 -13.82 2.85 8.49
N ASN A 19 -14.68 3.06 9.49
CA ASN A 19 -16.07 2.57 9.46
C ASN A 19 -16.88 3.18 8.28
N ALA A 20 -16.27 4.05 7.46
CA ALA A 20 -16.83 4.46 6.18
C ALA A 20 -16.48 3.39 5.14
N ALA A 21 -17.51 2.71 4.64
CA ALA A 21 -17.36 1.81 3.50
C ALA A 21 -16.83 2.64 2.31
N LEU A 22 -15.67 2.25 1.78
CA LEU A 22 -15.23 2.75 0.47
C LEU A 22 -16.33 2.41 -0.55
N SER A 23 -16.64 3.36 -1.44
CA SER A 23 -17.62 3.13 -2.52
C SER A 23 -17.08 2.24 -3.65
N VAL A 24 -15.88 1.68 -3.47
CA VAL A 24 -15.08 1.00 -4.48
C VAL A 24 -14.98 -0.48 -4.14
N THR A 25 -15.40 -1.34 -5.07
CA THR A 25 -15.26 -2.78 -4.91
C THR A 25 -13.82 -3.23 -5.13
N VAL A 26 -13.44 -4.38 -4.55
CA VAL A 26 -12.12 -4.98 -4.78
C VAL A 26 -11.89 -5.30 -6.26
N GLU A 27 -12.94 -5.70 -6.98
CA GLU A 27 -12.87 -5.95 -8.42
C GLU A 27 -12.56 -4.65 -9.20
N GLU A 28 -13.26 -3.56 -8.89
CA GLU A 28 -12.99 -2.25 -9.51
C GLU A 28 -11.56 -1.78 -9.24
N LEU A 29 -11.05 -1.97 -8.03
CA LEU A 29 -9.67 -1.65 -7.65
C LEU A 29 -8.65 -2.46 -8.47
N ILE A 30 -8.80 -3.78 -8.51
CA ILE A 30 -7.88 -4.69 -9.19
C ILE A 30 -7.90 -4.45 -10.71
N ASN A 31 -9.09 -4.22 -11.28
CA ASN A 31 -9.23 -3.88 -12.68
C ASN A 31 -8.66 -2.49 -12.99
N ALA A 32 -8.91 -1.47 -12.17
CA ALA A 32 -8.39 -0.12 -12.38
C ALA A 32 -6.86 -0.06 -12.34
N ILE A 33 -6.25 -0.79 -11.39
CA ILE A 33 -4.80 -0.94 -11.26
C ILE A 33 -4.19 -1.68 -12.45
N GLY A 34 -5.01 -2.41 -13.22
CA GLY A 34 -4.60 -3.08 -14.47
C GLY A 34 -3.96 -4.44 -14.24
N ALA A 35 -4.39 -5.17 -13.21
CA ALA A 35 -3.96 -6.55 -13.03
C ALA A 35 -4.47 -7.42 -14.20
N PRO A 36 -3.60 -8.14 -14.91
CA PRO A 36 -4.02 -8.98 -16.02
C PRO A 36 -4.93 -10.11 -15.52
N LYS A 37 -5.93 -10.49 -16.31
CA LYS A 37 -6.92 -11.53 -15.95
C LYS A 37 -6.29 -12.81 -15.39
N CYS A 38 -5.16 -13.25 -15.96
CA CYS A 38 -4.47 -14.46 -15.49
C CYS A 38 -3.94 -14.35 -14.05
N MET A 39 -3.69 -13.14 -13.55
CA MET A 39 -3.17 -12.87 -12.21
C MET A 39 -4.28 -12.46 -11.21
N GLN A 40 -5.46 -12.07 -11.69
CA GLN A 40 -6.58 -11.71 -10.83
C GLN A 40 -6.95 -12.84 -9.86
N LYS A 41 -6.87 -14.10 -10.28
CA LYS A 41 -7.08 -15.25 -9.37
C LYS A 41 -6.13 -15.30 -8.17
N CYS A 42 -4.91 -14.77 -8.31
CA CYS A 42 -3.94 -14.71 -7.21
C CYS A 42 -4.13 -13.44 -6.37
N VAL A 43 -4.45 -12.31 -7.01
CA VAL A 43 -4.56 -11.00 -6.35
C VAL A 43 -5.89 -10.80 -5.64
N ASN A 44 -7.00 -11.37 -6.15
CA ASN A 44 -8.34 -11.16 -5.58
C ASN A 44 -8.40 -11.64 -4.11
N SER A 45 -7.94 -12.85 -3.82
CA SER A 45 -7.90 -13.38 -2.45
C SER A 45 -7.03 -12.52 -1.53
N PHE A 46 -5.86 -12.09 -2.03
CA PHE A 46 -4.95 -11.22 -1.28
C PHE A 46 -5.62 -9.90 -0.89
N VAL A 47 -6.28 -9.22 -1.84
CA VAL A 47 -6.89 -7.90 -1.59
C VAL A 47 -8.16 -8.02 -0.74
N LEU A 48 -9.02 -9.01 -1.00
CA LEU A 48 -10.25 -9.23 -0.24
C LEU A 48 -9.95 -9.53 1.23
N ASN A 49 -9.10 -10.52 1.50
CA ASN A 49 -8.78 -10.94 2.85
C ASN A 49 -8.01 -9.86 3.62
N LEU A 50 -7.15 -9.09 2.93
CA LEU A 50 -6.48 -7.95 3.52
C LEU A 50 -7.47 -6.84 3.90
N TYR A 51 -8.40 -6.49 3.02
CA TYR A 51 -9.42 -5.47 3.29
C TYR A 51 -10.29 -5.85 4.50
N ASP A 52 -10.80 -7.08 4.52
CA ASP A 52 -11.63 -7.58 5.61
C ASP A 52 -10.88 -7.60 6.95
N SER A 53 -9.59 -7.97 6.93
CA SER A 53 -8.81 -8.03 8.16
C SER A 53 -8.40 -6.65 8.68
N MET A 54 -8.07 -5.70 7.79
CA MET A 54 -7.72 -4.33 8.18
C MET A 54 -8.93 -3.55 8.73
N THR A 55 -10.15 -3.94 8.37
CA THR A 55 -11.40 -3.30 8.85
C THR A 55 -11.97 -3.95 10.11
N ASN A 56 -11.85 -5.28 10.24
CA ASN A 56 -12.57 -6.03 11.29
C ASN A 56 -11.67 -6.74 12.31
N SER A 57 -10.34 -6.55 12.27
CA SER A 57 -9.40 -7.28 13.13
C SER A 57 -8.43 -6.36 13.89
N SER A 58 -7.80 -6.91 14.94
CA SER A 58 -6.67 -6.27 15.62
C SER A 58 -5.48 -6.10 14.68
N VAL A 59 -4.53 -5.21 15.01
CA VAL A 59 -3.31 -4.98 14.22
C VAL A 59 -2.49 -6.26 14.08
N GLN A 60 -2.47 -7.08 15.15
CA GLN A 60 -1.85 -8.40 15.14
C GLN A 60 -2.50 -9.35 14.13
N SER A 61 -3.82 -9.47 14.18
CA SER A 61 -4.54 -10.36 13.29
C SER A 61 -4.45 -9.88 11.83
N ALA A 62 -4.61 -8.58 11.60
CA ALA A 62 -4.51 -7.97 10.28
C ALA A 62 -3.13 -8.16 9.63
N THR A 63 -2.07 -7.99 10.42
CA THR A 63 -0.71 -8.28 9.99
C THR A 63 -0.53 -9.74 9.62
N ARG A 64 -1.01 -10.67 10.48
CA ARG A 64 -0.88 -12.11 10.22
C ARG A 64 -1.60 -12.50 8.94
N VAL A 65 -2.82 -12.00 8.73
CA VAL A 65 -3.57 -12.23 7.49
C VAL A 65 -2.81 -11.65 6.30
N MET A 66 -2.34 -10.40 6.37
CA MET A 66 -1.57 -9.78 5.29
C MET A 66 -0.37 -10.63 4.88
N CYS A 67 0.39 -11.14 5.86
CA CYS A 67 1.58 -11.94 5.57
C CYS A 67 1.26 -13.33 5.04
N ASN A 68 0.25 -14.01 5.58
CA ASN A 68 -0.21 -15.29 5.04
C ASN A 68 -0.71 -15.14 3.60
N GLU A 69 -1.51 -14.11 3.34
CA GLU A 69 -2.04 -13.82 2.02
C GLU A 69 -0.92 -13.42 1.05
N TYR A 70 0.10 -12.69 1.51
CA TYR A 70 1.28 -12.39 0.70
C TYR A 70 2.00 -13.68 0.26
N TYR A 71 2.24 -14.63 1.17
CA TYR A 71 2.87 -15.90 0.81
C TYR A 71 1.99 -16.74 -0.11
N ASN A 72 0.67 -16.80 0.13
CA ASN A 72 -0.28 -17.48 -0.75
C ASN A 72 -0.28 -16.87 -2.16
N PHE A 73 -0.22 -15.54 -2.25
CA PHE A 73 -0.12 -14.80 -3.49
C PHE A 73 1.16 -15.19 -4.27
N ILE A 74 2.32 -15.19 -3.60
CA ILE A 74 3.59 -15.56 -4.21
C ILE A 74 3.56 -17.01 -4.72
N GLU A 75 3.05 -17.95 -3.94
CA GLU A 75 2.95 -19.36 -4.35
C GLU A 75 1.96 -19.55 -5.52
N CYS A 76 0.84 -18.82 -5.54
CA CYS A 76 -0.08 -18.80 -6.67
C CYS A 76 0.61 -18.29 -7.95
N ALA A 77 1.32 -17.17 -7.87
CA ALA A 77 2.03 -16.59 -9.00
C ALA A 77 3.13 -17.51 -9.55
N LYS A 78 3.87 -18.21 -8.67
CA LYS A 78 4.88 -19.22 -9.06
C LYS A 78 4.27 -20.42 -9.75
N ARG A 79 3.19 -20.98 -9.19
CA ARG A 79 2.51 -22.15 -9.76
C ARG A 79 2.01 -21.89 -11.18
N ASP A 80 1.50 -20.68 -11.41
CA ASP A 80 0.90 -20.29 -12.69
C ASP A 80 1.88 -19.60 -13.66
N ARG A 81 3.18 -19.57 -13.36
CA ARG A 81 4.20 -18.82 -14.14
C ARG A 81 4.24 -19.15 -15.63
N LEU A 82 3.88 -20.38 -16.01
CA LEU A 82 3.87 -20.83 -17.42
C LEU A 82 2.67 -20.25 -18.19
N VAL A 83 1.55 -20.03 -17.51
CA VAL A 83 0.30 -19.51 -18.10
C VAL A 83 0.20 -18.00 -17.92
N CYS A 84 0.83 -17.46 -16.87
CA CYS A 84 0.86 -16.05 -16.52
C CYS A 84 2.32 -15.62 -16.28
N PRO A 85 3.06 -15.18 -17.33
CA PRO A 85 4.49 -14.91 -17.26
C PRO A 85 4.81 -13.55 -16.58
N TYR A 86 4.08 -13.23 -15.51
CA TYR A 86 4.23 -12.02 -14.71
C TYR A 86 4.80 -12.29 -13.31
N GLU A 87 5.16 -13.54 -12.98
CA GLU A 87 5.74 -13.94 -11.69
C GLU A 87 6.87 -12.99 -11.24
N VAL A 88 7.86 -12.75 -12.10
CA VAL A 88 9.02 -11.91 -11.78
C VAL A 88 8.61 -10.48 -11.46
N VAL A 89 7.66 -9.93 -12.22
CA VAL A 89 7.15 -8.57 -12.04
C VAL A 89 6.46 -8.45 -10.69
N TYR A 90 5.63 -9.42 -10.34
CA TYR A 90 4.87 -9.44 -9.09
C TYR A 90 5.72 -9.78 -7.86
N ASN A 91 6.69 -10.68 -8.00
CA ASN A 91 7.62 -10.99 -6.91
C ASN A 91 8.46 -9.77 -6.52
N TYR A 92 9.04 -9.09 -7.52
CA TYR A 92 9.80 -7.85 -7.29
C TYR A 92 8.94 -6.74 -6.69
N THR A 93 7.71 -6.64 -7.19
CA THR A 93 6.72 -5.68 -6.73
C THR A 93 6.41 -5.82 -5.24
N PHE A 94 6.12 -7.05 -4.81
CA PHE A 94 5.69 -7.33 -3.45
C PHE A 94 6.88 -7.71 -2.55
N GLU A 95 8.12 -7.58 -3.04
CA GLU A 95 9.35 -7.75 -2.26
C GLU A 95 9.39 -6.81 -1.04
N GLY A 96 8.73 -5.65 -1.14
CA GLY A 96 8.51 -4.77 -0.01
C GLY A 96 7.75 -5.45 1.14
N LEU A 97 6.70 -6.22 0.82
CA LEU A 97 5.96 -7.03 1.80
C LEU A 97 6.80 -8.20 2.31
N ASN A 98 7.68 -8.78 1.50
CA ASN A 98 8.64 -9.77 2.00
C ASN A 98 9.48 -9.19 3.15
N SER A 99 9.98 -7.97 2.98
CA SER A 99 10.77 -7.28 4.02
C SER A 99 9.94 -6.98 5.27
N PHE A 100 8.62 -6.82 5.13
CA PHE A 100 7.71 -6.62 6.25
C PHE A 100 7.37 -7.96 6.95
N CYS A 101 7.13 -9.02 6.19
CA CYS A 101 6.61 -10.31 6.65
C CYS A 101 7.67 -11.37 6.99
N SER A 102 8.94 -11.12 6.69
CA SER A 102 10.04 -12.05 6.99
C SER A 102 10.59 -11.92 8.41
N GLU A 103 10.19 -10.88 9.16
CA GLU A 103 10.60 -10.71 10.55
C GLU A 103 9.67 -11.46 11.50
N LYS A 104 10.26 -12.10 12.52
CA LYS A 104 9.55 -12.98 13.46
C LYS A 104 8.47 -12.27 14.29
N GLU A 105 8.53 -10.95 14.42
CA GLU A 105 7.57 -10.17 15.19
C GLU A 105 7.33 -8.80 14.55
N THR A 106 6.26 -8.69 13.76
CA THR A 106 5.67 -7.38 13.49
C THR A 106 5.30 -6.74 14.83
N PRO A 107 5.50 -5.42 15.01
CA PRO A 107 5.22 -4.75 16.27
C PRO A 107 3.74 -4.83 16.59
N HIS A 108 3.42 -5.52 17.68
CA HIS A 108 2.08 -5.65 18.19
C HIS A 108 2.10 -5.26 19.66
N SER A 109 1.14 -4.44 20.05
CA SER A 109 0.91 -4.10 21.44
C SER A 109 -0.56 -3.76 21.63
N GLN A 110 -1.01 -3.87 22.87
CA GLN A 110 -2.37 -3.48 23.25
C GLN A 110 -2.63 -1.99 22.94
N CYS A 111 -1.59 -1.15 23.00
CA CYS A 111 -1.72 0.24 22.59
C CYS A 111 -2.04 0.38 21.11
N LEU A 112 -1.30 -0.31 20.24
CA LEU A 112 -1.54 -0.29 18.80
C LEU A 112 -2.95 -0.78 18.48
N ASP A 113 -3.39 -1.88 19.07
CA ASP A 113 -4.75 -2.40 18.86
C ASP A 113 -5.85 -1.42 19.30
N SER A 114 -5.60 -0.65 20.37
CA SER A 114 -6.56 0.33 20.89
C SER A 114 -6.53 1.68 20.16
N LYS A 115 -5.37 2.14 19.72
CA LYS A 115 -5.14 3.53 19.29
C LYS A 115 -4.96 3.69 17.79
N LEU A 116 -4.51 2.67 17.06
CA LEU A 116 -4.15 2.81 15.65
C LEU A 116 -5.31 3.35 14.79
N SER A 117 -6.51 2.79 14.94
CA SER A 117 -7.69 3.24 14.17
C SER A 117 -8.10 4.67 14.53
N LEU A 118 -8.05 5.05 15.82
CA LEU A 118 -8.34 6.41 16.26
C LEU A 118 -7.34 7.42 15.68
N VAL A 119 -6.04 7.09 15.72
CA VAL A 119 -4.97 7.91 15.14
C VAL A 119 -5.14 8.02 13.63
N ALA A 120 -5.40 6.91 12.94
CA ALA A 120 -5.64 6.88 11.51
C ALA A 120 -6.83 7.79 11.13
N LYS A 121 -7.96 7.65 11.82
CA LYS A 121 -9.15 8.48 11.60
C LYS A 121 -8.90 9.95 11.88
N THR A 122 -8.17 10.28 12.94
CA THR A 122 -7.81 11.67 13.28
C THR A 122 -7.00 12.32 12.16
N CYS A 123 -6.01 11.59 11.64
CA CYS A 123 -5.19 12.08 10.55
C CYS A 123 -5.92 12.10 9.21
N ASP A 124 -6.83 11.15 8.97
CA ASP A 124 -7.67 11.15 7.78
C ASP A 124 -8.66 12.32 7.76
N ASN A 125 -9.29 12.64 8.90
CA ASN A 125 -10.16 13.83 9.02
C ASN A 125 -9.42 15.12 8.67
N LYS A 126 -8.11 15.18 8.96
CA LYS A 126 -7.26 16.34 8.67
C LYS A 126 -6.74 16.38 7.24
N CYS A 127 -6.38 15.22 6.68
CA CYS A 127 -5.67 15.12 5.40
C CYS A 127 -6.55 14.63 4.24
N HIS A 128 -7.78 14.20 4.54
CA HIS A 128 -8.80 13.71 3.61
C HIS A 128 -8.33 12.60 2.68
N LEU A 129 -7.52 11.67 3.20
CA LEU A 129 -6.85 10.67 2.39
C LEU A 129 -7.84 9.62 1.84
N THR A 130 -8.76 9.12 2.67
CA THR A 130 -9.82 8.19 2.24
C THR A 130 -10.70 8.82 1.17
N ARG A 131 -11.06 10.11 1.33
CA ARG A 131 -11.82 10.85 0.33
C ARG A 131 -11.11 10.92 -1.02
N GLN A 132 -9.78 11.07 -1.03
CA GLN A 132 -9.03 11.06 -2.29
C GLN A 132 -9.06 9.70 -3.01
N ILE A 133 -9.22 8.59 -2.27
CA ILE A 133 -9.44 7.28 -2.89
C ILE A 133 -10.78 7.29 -3.63
N ASP A 134 -11.87 7.67 -2.96
CA ASP A 134 -13.18 7.76 -3.60
C ASP A 134 -13.13 8.71 -4.81
N ASP A 135 -12.51 9.89 -4.67
CA ASP A 135 -12.38 10.87 -5.75
C ASP A 135 -11.64 10.31 -6.98
N ILE A 136 -10.58 9.50 -6.79
CA ILE A 136 -9.89 8.80 -7.90
C ILE A 136 -10.86 7.89 -8.65
N PHE A 137 -11.63 7.08 -7.94
CA PHE A 137 -12.57 6.13 -8.54
C PHE A 137 -13.83 6.81 -9.10
N GLN A 138 -14.12 8.06 -8.73
CA GLN A 138 -15.16 8.85 -9.37
C GLN A 138 -14.74 9.41 -10.74
N ARG A 139 -13.43 9.50 -11.04
CA ARG A 139 -12.92 10.01 -12.33
C ARG A 139 -13.34 9.11 -13.48
N ARG A 140 -13.85 9.74 -14.55
CA ARG A 140 -14.30 9.04 -15.77
C ARG A 140 -13.24 8.06 -16.31
N THR A 141 -11.98 8.48 -16.35
CA THR A 141 -10.86 7.66 -16.83
C THR A 141 -10.72 6.37 -16.00
N ILE A 142 -10.73 6.48 -14.67
CA ILE A 142 -10.59 5.33 -13.77
C ILE A 142 -11.82 4.42 -13.84
N LYS A 143 -13.03 4.99 -13.91
CA LYS A 143 -14.27 4.21 -14.14
C LYS A 143 -14.23 3.37 -15.41
N ILE A 144 -13.68 3.91 -16.50
CA ILE A 144 -13.51 3.17 -17.76
C ILE A 144 -12.49 2.05 -17.57
N MET A 145 -11.38 2.33 -16.89
CA MET A 145 -10.31 1.34 -16.64
C MET A 145 -10.78 0.19 -15.73
N ALA A 146 -11.56 0.49 -14.70
CA ALA A 146 -12.18 -0.51 -13.83
C ALA A 146 -13.09 -1.49 -14.60
N LYS A 147 -13.63 -1.09 -15.75
CA LYS A 147 -14.52 -1.92 -16.59
C LYS A 147 -13.81 -2.68 -17.71
N HIS A 148 -12.71 -2.15 -18.24
CA HIS A 148 -12.13 -2.63 -19.51
C HIS A 148 -10.68 -3.12 -19.40
N SER A 149 -10.26 -3.64 -18.24
CA SER A 149 -8.87 -4.06 -17.96
C SER A 149 -7.94 -2.86 -17.97
N GLY A 150 -7.77 -2.25 -16.80
CA GLY A 150 -7.12 -0.95 -16.64
C GLY A 150 -5.68 -0.89 -17.13
N ASN A 151 -5.18 0.35 -17.15
CA ASN A 151 -3.81 0.66 -17.49
C ASN A 151 -3.08 1.16 -16.24
N PRO A 152 -2.17 0.37 -15.67
CA PRO A 152 -1.52 0.75 -14.43
C PRO A 152 -0.75 2.08 -14.49
N GLN A 153 -0.26 2.47 -15.67
CA GLN A 153 0.39 3.76 -15.86
C GLN A 153 -0.62 4.91 -15.68
N VAL A 154 -1.77 4.80 -16.34
CA VAL A 154 -2.82 5.82 -16.24
C VAL A 154 -3.36 5.91 -14.81
N PHE A 155 -3.44 4.78 -14.08
CA PHE A 155 -3.83 4.78 -12.68
C PHE A 155 -2.84 5.62 -11.84
N VAL A 156 -1.53 5.40 -12.03
CA VAL A 156 -0.47 6.11 -11.31
C VAL A 156 -0.45 7.61 -11.64
N GLU A 157 -0.69 7.97 -12.91
CA GLU A 157 -0.79 9.37 -13.34
C GLU A 157 -1.96 10.12 -12.65
N ASN A 158 -2.97 9.40 -12.16
CA ASN A 158 -4.12 9.95 -11.43
C ASN A 158 -3.92 10.00 -9.90
N LEU A 159 -2.73 9.68 -9.38
CA LEU A 159 -2.46 9.69 -7.93
C LEU A 159 -2.03 11.05 -7.37
N THR A 160 -2.07 12.13 -8.17
CA THR A 160 -1.48 13.43 -7.77
C THR A 160 -2.04 13.94 -6.44
N GLU A 161 -3.35 14.07 -6.33
CA GLU A 161 -4.06 14.60 -5.16
C GLU A 161 -4.03 13.61 -3.99
N PHE A 162 -4.17 12.32 -4.28
CA PHE A 162 -3.98 11.27 -3.30
C PHE A 162 -2.61 11.34 -2.62
N CYS A 163 -1.53 11.54 -3.40
CA CYS A 163 -0.19 11.68 -2.85
C CYS A 163 0.01 12.97 -2.06
N GLN A 164 -0.70 14.05 -2.41
CA GLN A 164 -0.72 15.27 -1.58
C GLN A 164 -1.36 14.99 -0.22
N SER A 165 -2.54 14.36 -0.19
CA SER A 165 -3.19 13.94 1.06
C SER A 165 -2.33 12.97 1.86
N LEU A 166 -1.65 12.04 1.19
CA LEU A 166 -0.75 11.10 1.84
C LEU A 166 0.47 11.79 2.45
N SER A 167 1.03 12.79 1.77
CA SER A 167 2.15 13.59 2.28
C SER A 167 1.79 14.39 3.54
N CYS A 168 0.50 14.73 3.71
CA CYS A 168 -0.05 15.27 4.96
C CYS A 168 -0.27 14.17 6.01
N PHE A 169 -0.82 13.04 5.59
CA PHE A 169 -1.24 11.95 6.49
C PHE A 169 -0.05 11.33 7.22
N ILE A 170 1.03 10.97 6.51
CA ILE A 170 2.16 10.24 7.12
C ILE A 170 2.79 11.01 8.30
N PRO A 171 3.15 12.31 8.17
CA PRO A 171 3.65 13.08 9.31
C PRO A 171 2.64 13.20 10.47
N CYS A 172 1.35 13.35 10.17
CA CYS A 172 0.31 13.36 11.21
C CYS A 172 0.28 12.02 11.94
N PHE A 173 0.27 10.93 11.19
CA PHE A 173 0.17 9.58 11.69
C PHE A 173 1.37 9.22 12.56
N LYS A 174 2.59 9.56 12.11
CA LYS A 174 3.82 9.40 12.92
C LYS A 174 3.68 10.08 14.27
N ARG A 175 3.42 11.40 14.28
CA ARG A 175 3.40 12.21 15.51
C ARG A 175 2.35 11.73 16.51
N ASN A 176 1.14 11.43 16.04
CA ASN A 176 0.07 10.98 16.91
C ASN A 176 0.31 9.55 17.40
N LEU A 177 0.83 8.66 16.57
CA LEU A 177 1.07 7.27 16.99
C LEU A 177 2.24 7.17 17.97
N GLU A 178 3.31 7.94 17.78
CA GLU A 178 4.40 8.06 18.76
C GLU A 178 3.94 8.75 20.05
N HIS A 179 3.02 9.72 19.97
CA HIS A 179 2.46 10.34 21.16
C HIS A 179 1.59 9.36 21.98
N GLU A 180 0.72 8.59 21.30
CA GLU A 180 -0.23 7.69 21.96
C GLU A 180 0.43 6.37 22.40
N CYS A 181 1.41 5.86 21.65
CA CYS A 181 2.01 4.53 21.87
C CYS A 181 3.54 4.53 22.00
N ASP A 182 4.19 5.69 22.13
CA ASP A 182 5.62 5.85 22.39
C ASP A 182 6.49 4.93 21.49
N LYS A 183 7.33 4.09 22.09
CA LYS A 183 8.22 3.15 21.37
C LYS A 183 7.47 2.14 20.51
N ASP A 184 6.28 1.69 20.91
CA ASP A 184 5.51 0.72 20.12
C ASP A 184 5.00 1.37 18.83
N GLY A 185 4.51 2.61 18.94
CA GLY A 185 4.11 3.42 17.79
C GLY A 185 5.28 3.63 16.83
N HIS A 186 6.43 4.01 17.36
CA HIS A 186 7.64 4.17 16.56
C HIS A 186 8.07 2.87 15.87
N ARG A 187 8.13 1.75 16.60
CA ARG A 187 8.51 0.44 16.04
C ARG A 187 7.55 0.05 14.92
N PHE A 188 6.25 0.26 15.09
CA PHE A 188 5.25 0.02 14.03
C PHE A 188 5.55 0.83 12.77
N LEU A 189 5.85 2.13 12.90
CA LEU A 189 6.17 3.00 11.76
C LEU A 189 7.43 2.56 11.02
N VAL A 190 8.49 2.20 11.75
CA VAL A 190 9.74 1.65 11.17
C VAL A 190 9.46 0.42 10.34
N HIS A 191 8.58 -0.47 10.80
CA HIS A 191 8.14 -1.63 10.02
C HIS A 191 7.29 -1.22 8.82
N ALA A 192 6.29 -0.35 9.00
CA ALA A 192 5.35 0.04 7.96
C ALA A 192 6.01 0.69 6.74
N VAL A 193 7.15 1.38 6.91
CA VAL A 193 7.87 2.01 5.79
C VAL A 193 8.86 1.09 5.07
N LYS A 194 9.15 -0.11 5.58
CA LYS A 194 10.10 -1.07 4.95
C LYS A 194 9.82 -1.34 3.48
N PRO A 195 8.55 -1.47 3.02
CA PRO A 195 8.28 -1.67 1.60
C PRO A 195 8.83 -0.56 0.70
N PHE A 196 8.88 0.67 1.19
CA PHE A 196 9.41 1.81 0.43
C PHE A 196 10.93 1.80 0.31
N TYR A 197 11.64 1.28 1.32
CA TYR A 197 13.08 1.07 1.24
C TYR A 197 13.49 0.04 0.17
N SER A 198 12.65 -0.96 -0.11
CA SER A 198 12.90 -1.89 -1.23
C SER A 198 12.95 -1.16 -2.56
N LEU A 199 12.05 -0.19 -2.80
CA LEU A 199 12.06 0.64 -4.01
C LEU A 199 13.32 1.52 -4.10
N VAL A 200 13.76 2.10 -2.97
CA VAL A 200 15.00 2.87 -2.92
C VAL A 200 16.21 2.01 -3.27
N ARG A 201 16.32 0.81 -2.69
CA ARG A 201 17.40 -0.16 -2.98
C ARG A 201 17.40 -0.58 -4.45
N ALA A 202 16.22 -0.85 -4.99
CA ALA A 202 15.98 -1.16 -6.39
C ALA A 202 16.54 -0.08 -7.34
N MET A 203 16.20 1.18 -7.11
CA MET A 203 16.71 2.31 -7.91
C MET A 203 18.23 2.50 -7.75
N LYS A 204 18.78 2.23 -6.56
CA LYS A 204 20.23 2.27 -6.33
C LYS A 204 20.96 1.17 -7.08
N LYS A 205 20.42 -0.05 -7.09
CA LYS A 205 20.99 -1.22 -7.81
C LYS A 205 20.88 -1.07 -9.33
N HIS A 206 19.82 -0.42 -9.81
CA HIS A 206 19.57 -0.21 -11.24
C HIS A 206 19.33 1.28 -11.53
N PRO A 207 20.39 2.11 -11.65
CA PRO A 207 20.27 3.57 -11.79
C PRO A 207 19.41 4.03 -12.98
N LYS A 208 19.35 3.23 -14.05
CA LYS A 208 18.51 3.49 -15.23
C LYS A 208 17.00 3.49 -14.94
N ILE A 209 16.57 2.86 -13.84
CA ILE A 209 15.17 2.79 -13.44
C ILE A 209 14.70 4.12 -12.86
N LYS A 210 15.54 4.82 -12.08
CA LYS A 210 15.19 6.08 -11.41
C LYS A 210 14.53 7.13 -12.33
N PRO A 211 15.12 7.52 -13.48
CA PRO A 211 14.48 8.51 -14.36
C PRO A 211 13.17 8.01 -14.98
N LEU A 212 13.01 6.69 -15.16
CA LEU A 212 11.74 6.11 -15.62
C LEU A 212 10.67 6.21 -14.53
N ILE A 213 11.06 6.04 -13.26
CA ILE A 213 10.19 6.21 -12.10
C ILE A 213 9.72 7.66 -11.99
N GLU A 214 10.67 8.58 -11.93
CA GLU A 214 10.39 10.01 -11.72
C GLU A 214 9.57 10.62 -12.86
N LYS A 215 9.69 10.08 -14.09
CA LYS A 215 8.89 10.49 -15.24
C LYS A 215 7.44 9.99 -15.17
N LYS A 216 7.19 8.80 -14.58
CA LYS A 216 5.88 8.13 -14.60
C LYS A 216 5.07 8.36 -13.33
N VAL A 217 5.72 8.67 -12.22
CA VAL A 217 5.08 8.92 -10.94
C VAL A 217 4.89 10.43 -10.74
N PRO A 218 3.70 10.90 -10.33
CA PRO A 218 3.49 12.30 -10.00
C PRO A 218 4.53 12.82 -9.01
N LYS A 219 5.01 14.05 -9.21
CA LYS A 219 5.99 14.69 -8.31
C LYS A 219 5.54 14.69 -6.85
N THR A 220 4.23 14.80 -6.62
CA THR A 220 3.62 14.76 -5.29
C THR A 220 3.82 13.44 -4.57
N CYS A 221 4.15 12.34 -5.26
CA CYS A 221 4.44 11.04 -4.66
C CYS A 221 5.94 10.77 -4.49
N HIS A 222 6.85 11.65 -4.94
CA HIS A 222 8.30 11.36 -4.95
C HIS A 222 8.89 11.17 -3.56
N PHE A 223 8.25 11.72 -2.52
CA PHE A 223 8.65 11.55 -1.13
C PHE A 223 8.68 10.07 -0.68
N LEU A 224 7.90 9.22 -1.34
CA LEU A 224 7.73 7.80 -1.00
C LEU A 224 8.89 6.93 -1.42
N PHE A 225 9.78 7.47 -2.25
CA PHE A 225 11.01 6.81 -2.65
C PHE A 225 12.23 7.73 -2.49
N ASN A 226 12.08 8.76 -1.65
CA ASN A 226 13.17 9.61 -1.21
C ASN A 226 13.72 9.05 0.10
N LYS A 227 14.97 8.57 0.08
CA LYS A 227 15.60 7.97 1.26
C LYS A 227 15.59 8.91 2.47
N ALA A 228 15.93 10.19 2.30
CA ALA A 228 16.00 11.14 3.43
C ALA A 228 14.63 11.38 4.07
N VAL A 229 13.56 11.37 3.28
CA VAL A 229 12.19 11.48 3.81
C VAL A 229 11.77 10.21 4.54
N LEU A 230 12.09 9.04 3.99
CA LEU A 230 11.84 7.76 4.67
C LEU A 230 12.64 7.67 5.98
N ASP A 231 13.90 8.10 5.98
CA ASP A 231 14.76 8.14 7.17
C ASP A 231 14.11 9.01 8.26
N TYR A 232 13.58 10.19 7.90
CA TYR A 232 12.84 11.09 8.81
C TYR A 232 11.61 10.43 9.42
N TYR A 233 10.88 9.59 8.67
CA TYR A 233 9.73 8.86 9.23
C TYR A 233 10.14 7.75 10.20
N THR A 234 11.40 7.31 10.14
CA THR A 234 11.95 6.23 10.98
C THR A 234 12.91 6.72 12.06
N SER A 235 13.19 8.01 12.13
CA SER A 235 13.96 8.59 13.23
C SER A 235 13.04 8.89 14.41
N TYR A 236 13.49 8.50 15.61
CA TYR A 236 12.84 8.84 16.88
C TYR A 236 12.93 10.35 17.11
#